data_AF-A0A9P4MZ52-F1
#
_entry.id   AF-A0A9P4MZ52-F1
#
_cell.length_a   1.000
_cell.length_b   1.000
_cell.length_c   1.000
_cell.angle_alpha   90.00
_cell.angle_beta   90.00
_cell.angle_gamma   90.00
#
_symmetry.space_group_name_H-M   'P 1'
#
loop_
_entity.id
_entity.type
_entity.pdbx_description
1 polymer ?
#
loop_
_entity_poly.entity_id
_entity_poly.type
_entity_poly.pdbx_seq_one_letter_code
_entity_poly.pdbx_strand_id
1 'polypeptide(L)' 'MSGVPTTGNTTSGDGAKAAGYTEAEQKINESPEDIINQSKGHKANLSNKNTSEESKQSSREWLKAHGQE' A
#
# COMPACT_ATOMS: atom_id res chain seq x y z
N MET A 1 -15.66 16.26 -46.34
CA MET A 1 -15.07 17.09 -45.27
C MET A 1 -16.12 17.12 -44.17
N SER A 2 -16.03 16.32 -43.12
CA SER A 2 -15.10 16.35 -41.97
C SER A 2 -15.99 16.62 -40.75
N GLY A 3 -16.07 15.64 -39.86
CA GLY A 3 -16.88 15.73 -38.65
C GLY A 3 -17.00 14.39 -37.96
N VAL A 4 -15.87 13.71 -37.73
CA VAL A 4 -15.81 12.59 -36.78
C VAL A 4 -15.95 13.15 -35.36
N PRO A 5 -16.89 12.67 -34.54
CA PRO A 5 -16.85 12.95 -33.11
C PRO A 5 -15.75 12.09 -32.47
N THR A 6 -14.60 12.70 -32.16
CA THR A 6 -13.59 12.13 -31.26
C THR A 6 -14.10 12.27 -29.83
N THR A 7 -14.96 11.35 -29.39
CA THR A 7 -15.32 11.24 -27.97
C THR A 7 -14.12 10.65 -27.23
N GLY A 8 -13.72 11.36 -26.18
CA GLY A 8 -12.45 11.20 -25.50
C GLY A 8 -12.15 9.80 -24.97
N ASN A 9 -10.91 9.40 -25.27
CA ASN A 9 -9.98 8.64 -24.44
C ASN A 9 -10.52 8.17 -23.06
N THR A 10 -10.83 6.87 -23.02
CA THR A 10 -10.77 5.93 -21.92
C THR A 10 -10.27 6.51 -20.59
N THR A 11 -11.21 6.87 -19.71
CA THR A 11 -10.91 6.92 -18.28
C THR A 11 -10.75 5.48 -17.81
N SER A 12 -9.47 5.12 -17.74
CA SER A 12 -8.95 3.93 -17.09
C SER A 12 -9.51 3.83 -15.68
N GLY A 13 -9.97 2.64 -15.33
CA GLY A 13 -10.71 2.40 -14.11
C GLY A 13 -11.62 1.19 -14.20
N ASP A 14 -11.62 0.45 -15.31
CA ASP A 14 -11.82 -0.99 -15.25
C ASP A 14 -10.83 -1.53 -14.24
N GLY A 15 -11.31 -1.70 -13.01
CA GLY A 15 -10.67 -2.47 -11.97
C GLY A 15 -10.57 -3.89 -12.48
N ALA A 16 -9.60 -4.11 -13.37
CA ALA A 16 -9.04 -5.39 -13.68
C ALA A 16 -8.56 -5.92 -12.33
N LYS A 17 -9.44 -6.69 -11.70
CA LYS A 17 -9.15 -7.56 -10.57
C LYS A 17 -8.05 -8.50 -11.06
N ALA A 18 -6.81 -8.02 -10.98
CA ALA A 18 -5.64 -8.77 -11.29
C ALA A 18 -5.57 -9.90 -10.25
N ALA A 19 -5.69 -11.13 -10.75
CA ALA A 19 -5.54 -12.39 -10.04
C ALA A 19 -6.52 -12.61 -8.87
N GLY A 20 -7.66 -13.26 -9.16
CA GLY A 20 -8.08 -14.52 -8.53
C GLY A 20 -8.16 -14.69 -7.00
N TYR A 21 -7.84 -13.70 -6.17
CA TYR A 21 -7.83 -13.83 -4.72
C TYR A 21 -9.08 -13.18 -4.13
N THR A 22 -9.85 -13.99 -3.42
CA THR A 22 -11.02 -13.57 -2.63
C THR A 22 -10.60 -12.55 -1.56
N GLU A 23 -11.54 -11.75 -1.07
CA GLU A 23 -11.29 -10.73 -0.04
C GLU A 23 -10.70 -11.32 1.26
N ALA A 24 -10.97 -12.60 1.52
CA ALA A 24 -10.38 -13.36 2.62
C ALA A 24 -8.91 -13.75 2.36
N GLU A 25 -8.55 -14.05 1.11
CA GLU A 25 -7.17 -14.33 0.71
C GLU A 25 -6.32 -13.06 0.68
N GLN A 26 -6.91 -11.87 0.62
CA GLN A 26 -6.18 -10.59 0.76
C GLN A 26 -5.73 -10.32 2.20
N LYS A 27 -6.19 -11.10 3.20
CA LYS A 27 -5.67 -11.11 4.59
C LYS A 27 -4.45 -12.02 4.74
N ILE A 28 -3.69 -12.26 3.68
CA ILE A 28 -2.40 -12.97 3.70
C ILE A 28 -1.29 -12.21 4.43
N ASN A 29 -1.44 -10.91 4.72
CA ASN A 29 -0.43 -10.09 5.40
C ASN A 29 -0.50 -10.11 6.95
N GLU A 30 -1.22 -11.07 7.54
CA GLU A 30 -1.43 -11.19 8.99
C GLU A 30 -0.68 -12.35 9.64
N SER A 31 0.21 -13.06 8.92
CA SER A 31 1.08 -14.05 9.57
C SER A 31 1.99 -13.36 10.59
N PRO A 32 2.32 -13.98 11.74
CA PRO A 32 3.29 -13.44 12.68
C PRO A 32 4.62 -13.06 12.02
N GLU A 33 5.06 -13.82 11.01
CA GLU A 33 6.27 -13.53 10.24
C GLU A 33 6.16 -12.22 9.43
N ASP A 34 4.98 -11.96 8.85
CA ASP A 34 4.73 -10.73 8.08
C ASP A 34 4.73 -9.51 8.99
N ILE A 35 4.14 -9.63 10.19
CA ILE A 35 4.14 -8.56 11.19
C ILE A 35 5.58 -8.26 11.63
N ILE A 36 6.41 -9.29 11.83
CA ILE A 36 7.83 -9.13 12.17
C ILE A 36 8.60 -8.45 11.03
N ASN A 37 8.36 -8.83 9.78
CA ASN A 37 9.05 -8.23 8.63
C ASN A 37 8.63 -6.78 8.40
N GLN A 38 7.33 -6.48 8.51
CA GLN A 38 6.80 -5.12 8.44
C GLN A 38 7.35 -4.26 9.58
N SER A 39 7.39 -4.78 10.82
CA SER A 39 7.91 -4.04 11.96
C SER A 39 9.39 -3.68 11.79
N LYS A 40 10.23 -4.61 11.28
CA LYS A 40 11.62 -4.32 10.92
C LYS A 40 11.73 -3.22 9.88
N GLY A 41 10.90 -3.24 8.84
CA GLY A 41 10.87 -2.22 7.79
C GLY A 41 10.51 -0.84 8.35
N HIS A 42 9.45 -0.75 9.16
CA HIS A 42 9.06 0.49 9.81
C HIS A 42 10.14 1.02 10.76
N LYS A 43 10.79 0.15 11.56
CA LYS A 43 11.91 0.55 12.44
C LYS A 43 13.12 1.06 11.66
N ALA A 44 13.46 0.44 10.54
CA ALA A 44 14.50 0.93 9.64
C ALA A 44 14.14 2.29 9.05
N ASN A 45 12.88 2.48 8.67
CA ASN A 45 12.37 3.76 8.16
C ASN A 45 12.48 4.89 9.20
N LEU A 46 12.22 4.60 10.48
CA LEU A 46 12.40 5.55 11.58
C LEU A 46 13.86 5.96 11.78
N SER A 47 14.79 5.04 11.59
CA SER A 47 16.24 5.28 11.76
C SER A 47 16.86 5.98 10.55
N ASN A 48 16.20 5.97 9.40
CA ASN A 48 16.71 6.59 8.18
C ASN A 48 16.58 8.12 8.26
N LYS A 49 17.73 8.81 8.32
CA LYS A 49 17.81 10.27 8.33
C LYS A 49 17.22 10.95 7.08
N ASN A 50 17.14 10.21 5.97
CA ASN A 50 16.59 10.71 4.71
C ASN A 50 15.07 10.50 4.59
N THR A 51 14.44 9.79 5.53
CA THR A 51 12.99 9.60 5.56
C THR A 51 12.32 10.88 6.08
N SER A 52 11.24 11.29 5.42
CA SER A 52 10.45 12.46 5.86
C SER A 52 9.78 12.23 7.22
N GLU A 53 9.50 13.31 7.94
CA GLU A 53 8.83 13.22 9.24
C GLU A 53 7.43 12.62 9.16
N GLU A 54 6.69 12.89 8.08
CA GLU A 54 5.37 12.30 7.82
C GLU A 54 5.46 10.77 7.66
N SER A 55 6.44 10.28 6.88
CA SER A 55 6.67 8.84 6.71
C SER A 55 7.09 8.16 8.02
N LYS A 56 7.90 8.86 8.84
CA LYS A 56 8.23 8.36 10.18
C LYS A 56 7.01 8.33 11.08
N GLN A 57 6.14 9.33 11.01
CA GLN A 57 4.92 9.38 11.82
C GLN A 57 3.99 8.19 11.50
N SER A 58 3.73 7.95 10.22
CA SER A 58 2.96 6.77 9.77
C SER A 58 3.60 5.46 10.25
N SER A 59 4.93 5.36 10.21
CA SER A 59 5.63 4.17 10.72
C SER A 59 5.47 3.97 12.23
N ARG A 60 5.48 5.06 13.03
CA ARG A 60 5.21 5.00 14.47
C ARG A 60 3.78 4.56 14.77
N GLU A 61 2.81 5.08 14.03
CA GLU A 61 1.39 4.74 14.21
C GLU A 61 1.13 3.26 13.90
N TRP A 62 1.69 2.75 12.79
CA TRP A 62 1.57 1.34 12.45
C TRP A 62 2.19 0.45 13.53
N LEU A 63 3.41 0.77 13.97
CA LEU A 63 4.13 0.05 15.02
C LEU A 63 3.32 0.00 16.32
N LYS A 64 2.75 1.14 16.75
CA LYS A 64 1.89 1.23 17.93
C LYS A 64 0.60 0.41 17.78
N ALA A 65 -0.05 0.46 16.62
CA ALA A 65 -1.28 -0.29 16.35
C ALA A 65 -1.08 -1.82 16.42
N HIS A 66 0.15 -2.30 16.16
CA HIS A 66 0.49 -3.72 16.16
C HIS A 66 1.33 -4.15 17.39
N GLY A 67 1.47 -3.28 18.40
CA GLY A 67 2.22 -3.57 19.63
C GLY A 67 3.72 -3.77 19.41
N GLN A 68 4.29 -3.16 18.38
CA GLN A 68 5.70 -3.25 17.99
C GLN A 68 6.44 -1.96 18.40
N GLU A 69 6.84 -1.81 19.66
CA GLU A 69 7.56 -0.61 20.12
C GLU A 69 9.05 -0.60 19.73
#